data_AF-Q20329-F1
#
_entry.id   AF-Q20329-F1
#
_cell.length_a   1.000
_cell.length_b   1.000
_cell.length_c   1.000
_cell.angle_alpha   90.00
_cell.angle_beta   90.00
_cell.angle_gamma   90.00
#
_symmetry.space_group_name_H-M   'P 1'
#
loop_
_entity.id
_entity.type
_entity.pdbx_description
1 polymer ?
#
loop_
_entity_poly.entity_id
_entity_poly.type
_entity_poly.pdbx_seq_one_letter_code
_entity_poly.pdbx_strand_id
1 'polypeptide(L)'
;MPDLEINGVEMENGVGRSDSLKAEEANALREWDPKHLLKALYEISYEPRVETKRNRFVTMEGHVEVPADEVTKSDGLDNEGWMKQYIRMKEGRLQIFASHYAGEAPAQELVLSGADVDANKDERTLTIHGGREHVKYYCRVPSAVFDKWRQSFLSHCASSLIDAYVKPIPRAFQHLTERILILELGSCSIRAGVLTTEPSLPQSFFPAIAVRTDDGKIFVGEDAYRPEIRHNGDFVRPISATDPSVERYSIDKDVLKAVIGKVTKELKVEPWKYKVLLSIPQNIPTVLIGELLQICLEDIKFQSAGITRQPSLILYAYDVTTGVVVDIGERVNIVPVIDGYVVESAICSIPYGSQQMGDSLRASLSAHNKGLYAFQSPVEKLILRFALEQTTYVPEDYQKEEKSENKETRISLDAFTPSPGMQTRFDIDNSRFLCTEGLFKPKKWGLDTKGLHQLIHEAILQCPIDSRRTLYRNIYLAGGASLMPGIAEKLEQELSTVVPNTIHTQVNISPWRYNAAYLGAQIVASASTFEDSCISLQQLPKFLAQLQSSSF
;
A
#
# COMPACT_ATOMS: atom_id res chain seq x y z
N MET A 1 -48.24 -50.38 -9.24
CA MET A 1 -47.73 -49.00 -9.39
C MET A 1 -46.25 -49.19 -9.68
N PRO A 2 -45.74 -48.86 -10.88
CA PRO A 2 -44.39 -49.24 -11.25
C PRO A 2 -43.36 -48.36 -10.51
N ASP A 3 -42.34 -49.02 -9.96
CA ASP A 3 -41.23 -48.45 -9.23
C ASP A 3 -40.44 -47.48 -10.10
N LEU A 4 -40.37 -46.21 -9.71
CA LEU A 4 -39.50 -45.22 -10.35
C LEU A 4 -38.08 -45.39 -9.81
N GLU A 5 -37.18 -45.88 -10.66
CA GLU A 5 -35.74 -45.93 -10.43
C GLU A 5 -35.18 -44.52 -10.21
N ILE A 6 -34.58 -44.33 -9.04
CA ILE A 6 -33.85 -43.11 -8.68
C ILE A 6 -32.49 -43.19 -9.40
N ASN A 7 -32.40 -42.51 -10.55
CA ASN A 7 -31.13 -42.34 -11.26
C ASN A 7 -30.12 -41.63 -10.35
N GLY A 8 -29.07 -42.34 -9.96
CA GLY A 8 -27.94 -41.81 -9.22
C GLY A 8 -27.27 -40.71 -10.04
N VAL A 9 -27.28 -39.49 -9.49
CA VAL A 9 -26.48 -38.38 -9.99
C VAL A 9 -25.05 -38.63 -9.52
N GLU A 10 -24.19 -39.08 -10.44
CA GLU A 10 -22.75 -39.11 -10.23
C GLU A 10 -22.26 -37.70 -9.91
N MET A 11 -21.75 -37.52 -8.69
CA MET A 11 -21.05 -36.30 -8.31
C MET A 11 -19.71 -36.28 -9.04
N GLU A 12 -19.65 -35.59 -10.18
CA GLU A 12 -18.38 -35.25 -10.81
C GLU A 12 -17.52 -34.46 -9.81
N ASN A 13 -16.40 -35.05 -9.42
CA ASN A 13 -15.36 -34.43 -8.63
C ASN A 13 -14.86 -33.18 -9.37
N GLY A 14 -15.40 -32.02 -9.00
CA GLY A 14 -14.94 -30.71 -9.44
C GLY A 14 -13.54 -30.43 -8.89
N VAL A 15 -12.52 -30.99 -9.53
CA VAL A 15 -11.15 -30.50 -9.42
C VAL A 15 -11.18 -29.06 -9.89
N GLY A 16 -10.87 -28.13 -8.98
CA GLY A 16 -10.96 -26.69 -9.22
C GLY A 16 -10.31 -26.33 -10.53
N ARG A 17 -11.13 -25.86 -11.49
CA ARG A 17 -10.64 -25.23 -12.71
C ARG A 17 -9.73 -24.08 -12.26
N SER A 18 -8.43 -24.25 -12.41
CA SER A 18 -7.54 -23.09 -12.47
C SER A 18 -8.10 -22.17 -13.54
N ASP A 19 -8.29 -20.89 -13.24
CA ASP A 19 -8.65 -19.87 -14.23
C ASP A 19 -7.58 -19.87 -15.34
N SER A 20 -7.77 -20.71 -16.36
CA SER A 20 -6.86 -20.77 -17.49
C SER A 20 -7.10 -19.50 -18.29
N LEU A 21 -6.16 -18.57 -18.19
CA LEU A 21 -6.18 -17.25 -18.82
C LEU A 21 -5.98 -17.33 -20.36
N LYS A 22 -6.62 -18.28 -21.04
CA LYS A 22 -6.55 -18.45 -22.51
C LYS A 22 -7.48 -17.46 -23.23
N ALA A 23 -7.26 -16.16 -23.04
CA ALA A 23 -7.83 -15.16 -23.95
C ALA A 23 -6.96 -15.08 -25.21
N GLU A 24 -7.58 -15.07 -26.39
CA GLU A 24 -6.85 -14.94 -27.65
C GLU A 24 -6.09 -13.62 -27.69
N GLU A 25 -4.79 -13.73 -27.93
CA GLU A 25 -3.91 -12.58 -28.07
C GLU A 25 -3.96 -12.03 -29.49
N ALA A 26 -3.94 -10.70 -29.63
CA ALA A 26 -3.80 -10.05 -30.91
C ALA A 26 -2.56 -10.58 -31.66
N ASN A 27 -2.73 -11.01 -32.92
CA ASN A 27 -1.65 -11.59 -33.73
C ASN A 27 -0.38 -10.73 -33.78
N ALA A 28 -0.51 -9.41 -33.74
CA ALA A 28 0.63 -8.49 -33.72
C ALA A 28 1.49 -8.61 -32.45
N LEU A 29 0.92 -9.04 -31.33
CA LEU A 29 1.63 -9.21 -30.05
C LEU A 29 2.25 -10.60 -29.87
N ARG A 30 1.87 -11.59 -30.71
CA ARG A 30 2.25 -13.00 -30.52
C ARG A 30 3.76 -13.21 -30.36
N GLU A 31 4.54 -12.52 -31.18
CA GLU A 31 6.01 -12.60 -31.18
C GLU A 31 6.67 -11.48 -30.36
N TRP A 32 5.89 -10.59 -29.76
CA TRP A 32 6.44 -9.52 -28.92
C TRP A 32 6.87 -10.08 -27.57
N ASP A 33 8.14 -9.84 -27.21
CA ASP A 33 8.67 -10.07 -25.86
C ASP A 33 8.52 -8.78 -25.03
N PRO A 34 7.59 -8.73 -24.06
CA PRO A 34 7.32 -7.54 -23.26
C PRO A 34 8.37 -7.31 -22.16
N LYS A 35 9.55 -7.96 -22.20
CA LYS A 35 10.61 -7.83 -21.19
C LYS A 35 10.94 -6.38 -20.82
N HIS A 36 11.04 -5.49 -21.80
CA HIS A 36 11.34 -4.07 -21.53
C HIS A 36 10.19 -3.36 -20.80
N LEU A 37 8.95 -3.69 -21.16
CA LEU A 37 7.78 -3.19 -20.44
C LEU A 37 7.74 -3.74 -19.01
N LEU A 38 7.99 -5.04 -18.83
CA LEU A 38 8.04 -5.68 -17.52
C LEU A 38 9.10 -5.04 -16.63
N LYS A 39 10.30 -4.77 -17.16
CA LYS A 39 11.35 -4.06 -16.42
C LYS A 39 10.91 -2.68 -15.95
N ALA A 40 10.16 -1.93 -16.77
CA ALA A 40 9.61 -0.63 -16.37
C ALA A 40 8.53 -0.77 -15.29
N LEU A 41 7.62 -1.74 -15.43
CA LEU A 41 6.53 -1.99 -14.49
C LEU A 41 6.97 -2.57 -13.13
N TYR A 42 8.15 -3.19 -13.09
CA TYR A 42 8.75 -3.80 -11.91
C TYR A 42 10.11 -3.15 -11.56
N GLU A 43 10.28 -1.88 -11.93
CA GLU A 43 11.47 -1.12 -11.57
C GLU A 43 11.49 -0.82 -10.06
N ILE A 44 12.67 -0.97 -9.45
CA ILE A 44 12.92 -0.56 -8.07
C ILE A 44 13.62 0.80 -8.12
N SER A 45 12.84 1.86 -7.90
CA SER A 45 13.37 3.22 -7.82
C SER A 45 13.59 3.63 -6.36
N TYR A 46 14.78 4.16 -6.08
CA TYR A 46 15.14 4.85 -4.83
C TYR A 46 14.92 6.36 -4.92
N GLU A 47 14.20 6.83 -5.94
CA GLU A 47 13.74 8.22 -5.98
C GLU A 47 12.41 8.33 -5.24
N PRO A 48 12.29 9.19 -4.22
CA PRO A 48 11.05 9.32 -3.48
C PRO A 48 9.97 9.91 -4.38
N ARG A 49 8.88 9.16 -4.60
CA ARG A 49 7.76 9.59 -5.45
C ARG A 49 7.24 10.96 -5.05
N VAL A 50 7.04 11.88 -5.98
CA VAL A 50 6.46 13.20 -5.70
C VAL A 50 4.94 13.07 -5.55
N GLU A 51 4.39 13.58 -4.45
CA GLU A 51 2.96 13.50 -4.15
C GLU A 51 2.35 14.90 -4.06
N THR A 52 1.15 15.07 -4.60
CA THR A 52 0.40 16.34 -4.56
C THR A 52 0.13 16.79 -3.13
N LYS A 53 -0.19 15.84 -2.23
CA LYS A 53 -0.46 16.11 -0.83
C LYS A 53 0.76 16.68 -0.08
N ARG A 54 1.98 16.37 -0.51
CA ARG A 54 3.20 16.81 0.19
C ARG A 54 3.40 18.33 0.17
N ASN A 55 2.84 19.01 -0.82
CA ASN A 55 3.09 20.44 -1.05
C ASN A 55 2.08 21.37 -0.38
N ARG A 56 1.29 20.89 0.61
CA ARG A 56 0.21 21.67 1.24
C ARG A 56 0.63 22.50 2.46
N PHE A 57 1.93 22.60 2.76
CA PHE A 57 2.39 23.46 3.85
C PHE A 57 2.23 24.94 3.53
N VAL A 58 1.42 25.63 4.32
CA VAL A 58 1.39 27.09 4.31
C VAL A 58 2.54 27.56 5.19
N THR A 59 3.72 27.71 4.58
CA THR A 59 4.94 28.20 5.26
C THR A 59 4.69 29.63 5.75
N MET A 60 5.03 29.90 7.00
CA MET A 60 5.04 31.26 7.54
C MET A 60 6.17 31.44 8.55
N GLU A 61 6.70 32.65 8.62
CA GLU A 61 7.66 33.04 9.65
C GLU A 61 7.36 34.45 10.14
N GLY A 62 7.76 34.74 11.38
CA GLY A 62 7.54 36.04 11.98
C GLY A 62 7.59 36.00 13.50
N HIS A 63 7.42 37.18 14.10
CA HIS A 63 7.33 37.32 15.54
C HIS A 63 5.95 36.93 16.06
N VAL A 64 5.96 36.11 17.09
CA VAL A 64 4.80 35.79 17.94
C VAL A 64 5.12 36.15 19.39
N GLU A 65 4.09 36.24 20.21
CA GLU A 65 4.23 36.43 21.66
C GLU A 65 4.01 35.09 22.35
N VAL A 66 4.92 34.70 23.24
CA VAL A 66 4.79 33.50 24.08
C VAL A 66 4.88 33.89 25.56
N PRO A 67 4.32 33.12 26.50
CA PRO A 67 4.44 33.41 27.92
C PRO A 67 5.91 33.42 28.36
N ALA A 68 6.30 34.39 29.21
CA ALA A 68 7.67 34.50 29.70
C ALA A 68 8.06 33.37 30.68
N ASP A 69 7.09 32.84 31.43
CA ASP A 69 7.25 31.73 32.37
C ASP A 69 6.35 30.55 31.97
N GLU A 70 6.86 29.32 32.08
CA GLU A 70 6.05 28.11 31.83
C GLU A 70 4.92 27.92 32.86
N VAL A 71 5.04 28.55 34.03
CA VAL A 71 4.15 28.36 35.18
C VAL A 71 2.88 29.24 35.11
N THR A 72 2.92 30.37 34.41
CA THR A 72 1.79 31.32 34.27
C THR A 72 0.88 30.95 33.08
N LYS A 73 0.37 29.71 33.07
CA LYS A 73 -0.71 29.30 32.14
C LYS A 73 -2.11 29.55 32.69
N SER A 74 -2.24 29.99 33.94
CA SER A 74 -3.52 30.23 34.62
C SER A 74 -3.80 31.72 34.75
N ASP A 75 -4.95 32.13 34.21
CA ASP A 75 -5.74 33.33 34.54
C ASP A 75 -5.07 34.70 34.35
N GLY A 76 -5.44 35.39 33.25
CA GLY A 76 -5.33 36.84 33.16
C GLY A 76 -3.91 37.40 33.07
N LEU A 77 -3.19 37.07 31.99
CA LEU A 77 -1.88 37.67 31.72
C LEU A 77 -2.03 39.16 31.36
N ASP A 78 -1.68 40.03 32.31
CA ASP A 78 -1.31 41.42 32.03
C ASP A 78 -0.13 41.47 31.04
N ASN A 79 0.05 42.63 30.38
CA ASN A 79 1.04 42.83 29.30
C ASN A 79 2.50 42.46 29.67
N GLU A 80 2.84 42.34 30.96
CA GLU A 80 4.18 42.00 31.42
C GLU A 80 4.53 40.51 31.31
N GLY A 81 3.56 39.63 31.04
CA GLY A 81 3.78 38.18 30.98
C GLY A 81 4.16 37.62 29.61
N TRP A 82 4.32 38.45 28.57
CA TRP A 82 4.55 38.01 27.20
C TRP A 82 5.93 38.42 26.68
N MET A 83 6.65 37.48 26.08
CA MET A 83 7.92 37.72 25.40
C MET A 83 7.81 37.48 23.90
N LYS A 84 8.51 38.29 23.10
CA LYS A 84 8.55 38.12 21.64
C LYS A 84 9.49 36.98 21.26
N GLN A 85 9.01 36.07 20.43
CA GLN A 85 9.78 34.96 19.88
C GLN A 85 9.62 34.92 18.37
N TYR A 86 10.73 34.72 17.65
CA TYR A 86 10.67 34.52 16.21
C TYR A 86 10.51 33.04 15.91
N ILE A 87 9.52 32.71 15.09
CA ILE A 87 9.25 31.33 14.70
C ILE A 87 9.12 31.21 13.19
N ARG A 88 9.44 30.03 12.67
CA ARG A 88 9.21 29.63 11.29
C ARG A 88 8.50 28.27 11.27
N MET A 89 7.42 28.21 10.50
CA MET A 89 6.71 27.01 10.14
C MET A 89 7.25 26.56 8.79
N LYS A 90 8.00 25.45 8.77
CA LYS A 90 8.58 24.92 7.53
C LYS A 90 8.59 23.39 7.59
N GLU A 91 8.12 22.77 6.52
CA GLU A 91 8.22 21.32 6.32
C GLU A 91 7.65 20.48 7.48
N GLY A 92 6.60 20.99 8.13
CA GLY A 92 5.89 20.35 9.26
C GLY A 92 6.50 20.62 10.63
N ARG A 93 7.63 21.35 10.67
CA ARG A 93 8.34 21.69 11.89
C ARG A 93 8.00 23.12 12.29
N LEU A 94 7.84 23.32 13.60
CA LEU A 94 7.92 24.62 14.23
C LEU A 94 9.37 24.86 14.64
N GLN A 95 10.03 25.76 13.92
CA GLN A 95 11.40 26.20 14.19
C GLN A 95 11.35 27.45 15.05
N ILE A 96 12.00 27.41 16.21
CA ILE A 96 12.04 28.48 17.20
C ILE A 96 13.44 29.06 17.22
N PHE A 97 13.57 30.38 17.06
CA PHE A 97 14.86 31.06 17.00
C PHE A 97 15.11 31.85 18.28
N ALA A 98 16.36 31.82 18.75
CA ALA A 98 16.80 32.60 19.92
C ALA A 98 16.88 34.10 19.61
N SER A 99 17.15 34.45 18.35
CA SER A 99 17.28 35.82 17.87
C SER A 99 16.10 36.21 16.98
N HIS A 100 16.02 37.48 16.60
CA HIS A 100 14.98 38.01 15.70
C HIS A 100 15.22 37.73 14.22
N TYR A 101 16.19 36.86 13.89
CA TYR A 101 16.63 36.62 12.52
C TYR A 101 16.83 35.14 12.25
N ALA A 102 16.19 34.63 11.20
CA ALA A 102 16.18 33.21 10.88
C ALA A 102 17.30 32.77 9.91
N GLY A 103 18.41 33.52 9.91
CA GLY A 103 19.65 33.13 9.24
C GLY A 103 20.58 32.25 10.11
N GLU A 104 20.29 32.13 11.41
CA GLU A 104 20.94 31.18 12.31
C GLU A 104 20.21 29.83 12.30
N ALA A 105 20.87 28.76 12.77
CA ALA A 105 20.18 27.50 13.03
C ALA A 105 19.10 27.72 14.11
N PRO A 106 17.92 27.08 13.99
CA PRO A 106 16.89 27.20 15.01
C PRO A 106 17.41 26.70 16.36
N ALA A 107 17.06 27.42 17.42
CA ALA A 107 17.42 27.06 18.79
C ALA A 107 16.66 25.82 19.26
N GLN A 108 15.44 25.63 18.75
CA GLN A 108 14.61 24.47 18.99
C GLN A 108 13.78 24.17 17.74
N GLU A 109 13.56 22.88 17.46
CA GLU A 109 12.60 22.44 16.46
C GLU A 109 11.60 21.49 17.12
N LEU A 110 10.32 21.65 16.80
CA LEU A 110 9.25 20.77 17.25
C LEU A 110 8.56 20.16 16.03
N VAL A 111 8.37 18.84 16.05
CA VAL A 111 7.62 18.13 15.02
C VAL A 111 6.14 18.26 15.31
N LEU A 112 5.40 18.93 14.41
CA LEU A 112 3.97 19.20 14.64
C LEU A 112 3.04 18.11 14.13
N SER A 113 3.55 17.13 13.37
CA SER A 113 2.73 16.08 12.76
C SER A 113 1.82 15.38 13.79
N GLY A 114 0.52 15.43 13.53
CA GLY A 114 -0.54 14.84 14.36
C GLY A 114 -0.96 15.69 15.56
N ALA A 115 -0.41 16.89 15.75
CA ALA A 115 -0.85 17.80 16.80
C ALA A 115 -2.23 18.43 16.48
N ASP A 116 -2.91 18.89 17.52
CA ASP A 116 -4.14 19.66 17.42
C ASP A 116 -3.83 21.16 17.54
N VAL A 117 -4.65 21.98 16.89
CA VAL A 117 -4.54 23.45 16.92
C VAL A 117 -5.86 24.03 17.41
N ASP A 118 -5.89 24.45 18.67
CA ASP A 118 -6.98 25.23 19.22
C ASP A 118 -6.73 26.72 19.00
N ALA A 119 -7.79 27.45 18.68
CA ALA A 119 -7.71 28.86 18.32
C ALA A 119 -8.75 29.67 19.08
N ASN A 120 -8.30 30.69 19.81
CA ASN A 120 -9.16 31.70 20.42
C ASN A 120 -8.89 33.04 19.73
N LYS A 121 -9.84 33.47 18.89
CA LYS A 121 -9.70 34.66 18.06
C LYS A 121 -9.77 35.95 18.87
N ASP A 122 -10.53 35.97 19.95
CA ASP A 122 -10.72 37.15 20.82
C ASP A 122 -9.45 37.45 21.62
N GLU A 123 -8.80 36.40 22.15
CA GLU A 123 -7.50 36.52 22.84
C GLU A 123 -6.30 36.56 21.89
N ARG A 124 -6.54 36.29 20.59
CA ARG A 124 -5.54 36.13 19.54
C ARG A 124 -4.52 35.03 19.84
N THR A 125 -4.96 33.98 20.54
CA THR A 125 -4.11 32.89 21.01
C THR A 125 -4.32 31.61 20.19
N LEU A 126 -3.23 30.89 19.96
CA LEU A 126 -3.19 29.58 19.31
C LEU A 126 -2.50 28.61 20.28
N THR A 127 -3.15 27.48 20.53
CA THR A 127 -2.62 26.40 21.37
C THR A 127 -2.41 25.19 20.50
N ILE A 128 -1.16 24.76 20.38
CA ILE A 128 -0.76 23.58 19.65
C ILE A 128 -0.43 22.51 20.68
N HIS A 129 -1.13 21.39 20.63
CA HIS A 129 -0.95 20.33 21.61
C HIS A 129 -1.06 18.92 21.05
N GLY A 130 -0.40 17.97 21.70
CA GLY A 130 -0.42 16.56 21.31
C GLY A 130 0.55 16.26 20.17
N GLY A 131 0.14 15.40 19.24
CA GLY A 131 1.06 14.86 18.23
C GLY A 131 2.07 13.88 18.82
N ARG A 132 3.02 13.44 17.98
CA ARG A 132 3.99 12.39 18.36
C ARG A 132 4.94 12.79 19.49
N GLU A 133 5.39 14.04 19.49
CA GLU A 133 6.30 14.56 20.52
C GLU A 133 5.56 15.13 21.74
N HIS A 134 4.24 14.90 21.86
CA HIS A 134 3.41 15.50 22.91
C HIS A 134 3.65 17.01 23.05
N VAL A 135 3.68 17.69 21.89
CA VAL A 135 3.90 19.13 21.79
C VAL A 135 2.94 19.85 22.72
N LYS A 136 3.42 20.92 23.36
CA LYS A 136 2.58 21.85 24.14
C LYS A 136 3.07 23.28 23.92
N TYR A 137 2.69 23.86 22.80
CA TYR A 137 3.10 25.20 22.40
C TYR A 137 1.92 26.16 22.46
N TYR A 138 2.11 27.32 23.06
CA TYR A 138 1.08 28.34 23.23
C TYR A 138 1.64 29.69 22.83
N CYS A 139 0.98 30.34 21.86
CA CYS A 139 1.41 31.63 21.39
C CYS A 139 0.24 32.56 21.11
N ARG A 140 0.53 33.86 21.11
CA ARG A 140 -0.35 34.93 20.67
C ARG A 140 0.20 35.54 19.39
N VAL A 141 -0.68 35.79 18.43
CA VAL A 141 -0.31 36.27 17.10
C VAL A 141 -1.00 37.60 16.78
N PRO A 142 -0.41 38.45 15.91
CA PRO A 142 -1.05 39.72 15.54
C PRO A 142 -2.41 39.50 14.86
N SER A 143 -3.41 40.30 15.26
CA SER A 143 -4.80 40.13 14.81
C SER A 143 -4.96 40.12 13.29
N ALA A 144 -4.17 40.92 12.56
CA ALA A 144 -4.24 41.06 11.11
C ALA A 144 -3.82 39.78 10.35
N VAL A 145 -3.08 38.88 11.01
CA VAL A 145 -2.56 37.63 10.41
C VAL A 145 -2.99 36.38 11.18
N PHE A 146 -3.95 36.49 12.11
CA PHE A 146 -4.40 35.38 12.95
C PHE A 146 -4.86 34.17 12.11
N ASP A 147 -5.74 34.41 11.13
CA ASP A 147 -6.28 33.33 10.30
C ASP A 147 -5.18 32.67 9.44
N LYS A 148 -4.17 33.44 9.01
CA LYS A 148 -3.00 32.90 8.28
C LYS A 148 -2.11 32.04 9.17
N TRP A 149 -1.86 32.48 10.42
CA TRP A 149 -1.12 31.67 11.41
C TRP A 149 -1.86 30.40 11.74
N ARG A 150 -3.17 30.48 12.00
CA ARG A 150 -4.00 29.30 12.24
C ARG A 150 -3.93 28.32 11.07
N GLN A 151 -4.07 28.81 9.84
CA GLN A 151 -3.96 27.99 8.64
C GLN A 151 -2.57 27.37 8.48
N SER A 152 -1.51 28.13 8.78
CA SER A 152 -0.14 27.65 8.80
C SER A 152 0.05 26.50 9.80
N PHE A 153 -0.33 26.70 11.06
CA PHE A 153 -0.29 25.65 12.08
C PHE A 153 -1.11 24.42 11.68
N LEU A 154 -2.36 24.60 11.26
CA LEU A 154 -3.21 23.50 10.82
C LEU A 154 -2.58 22.71 9.67
N SER A 155 -2.03 23.40 8.66
CA SER A 155 -1.36 22.73 7.53
C SER A 155 -0.11 21.94 7.94
N HIS A 156 0.60 22.41 8.97
CA HIS A 156 1.80 21.73 9.48
C HIS A 156 1.45 20.58 10.43
N CYS A 157 0.38 20.71 11.21
CA CYS A 157 -0.08 19.67 12.12
C CYS A 157 -0.79 18.54 11.40
N ALA A 158 -1.57 18.84 10.35
CA ALA A 158 -2.22 17.85 9.47
C ALA A 158 -1.23 17.07 8.59
N SER A 159 0.06 17.38 8.69
CA SER A 159 1.09 16.84 7.83
C SER A 159 1.54 15.45 8.27
N SER A 160 1.70 14.57 7.28
CA SER A 160 2.36 13.27 7.41
C SER A 160 3.87 13.32 7.11
N LEU A 161 4.46 14.52 6.91
CA LEU A 161 5.73 14.64 6.19
C LEU A 161 6.99 14.27 6.98
N ILE A 162 7.00 14.37 8.29
CA ILE A 162 8.25 14.29 9.05
C ILE A 162 8.44 12.87 9.58
N ASP A 163 9.36 12.16 8.94
CA ASP A 163 10.17 11.05 9.48
C ASP A 163 9.46 9.80 10.02
N ALA A 164 8.14 9.79 9.97
CA ALA A 164 7.26 8.69 10.34
C ALA A 164 7.19 7.59 9.28
N TYR A 165 8.28 7.30 8.60
CA TYR A 165 8.37 6.14 7.74
C TYR A 165 9.82 5.76 7.51
N VAL A 166 10.00 4.47 7.30
CA VAL A 166 11.29 3.89 6.95
C VAL A 166 11.76 4.47 5.61
N LYS A 167 12.95 5.09 5.63
CA LYS A 167 13.62 5.61 4.43
C LYS A 167 14.62 4.55 3.93
N PRO A 168 14.40 3.94 2.75
CA PRO A 168 15.29 2.93 2.24
C PRO A 168 16.61 3.53 1.72
N ILE A 169 17.71 2.80 1.90
CA ILE A 169 19.04 3.21 1.47
C ILE A 169 19.52 2.34 0.29
N PRO A 170 19.96 2.93 -0.85
CA PRO A 170 20.37 2.17 -2.04
C PRO A 170 21.61 1.29 -1.87
N ARG A 171 22.55 1.70 -1.01
CA ARG A 171 23.86 1.05 -0.81
C ARG A 171 23.92 0.27 0.50
N ALA A 172 22.83 -0.40 0.86
CA ALA A 172 22.77 -1.16 2.09
C ALA A 172 23.59 -2.45 1.97
N PHE A 173 24.45 -2.70 2.96
CA PHE A 173 25.21 -3.94 3.04
C PHE A 173 24.34 -5.04 3.65
N GLN A 174 24.59 -6.29 3.26
CA GLN A 174 23.98 -7.43 3.94
C GLN A 174 24.27 -7.34 5.44
N HIS A 175 23.28 -7.69 6.25
CA HIS A 175 23.41 -7.70 7.69
C HIS A 175 24.60 -8.59 8.13
N LEU A 176 25.40 -8.08 9.07
CA LEU A 176 26.73 -8.64 9.37
C LEU A 176 26.68 -10.02 10.04
N THR A 177 25.66 -10.27 10.86
CA THR A 177 25.53 -11.50 11.66
C THR A 177 24.33 -12.33 11.22
N GLU A 178 23.14 -11.73 11.18
CA GLU A 178 21.91 -12.40 10.76
C GLU A 178 21.84 -12.66 9.25
N ARG A 179 21.49 -13.90 8.89
CA ARG A 179 21.21 -14.32 7.51
C ARG A 179 19.74 -14.63 7.36
N ILE A 180 18.98 -13.62 6.96
CA ILE A 180 17.53 -13.70 6.83
C ILE A 180 17.13 -13.35 5.41
N LEU A 181 16.40 -14.25 4.75
CA LEU A 181 15.73 -13.96 3.49
C LEU A 181 14.34 -13.41 3.80
N ILE A 182 14.01 -12.26 3.26
CA ILE A 182 12.68 -11.67 3.33
C ILE A 182 11.98 -11.98 2.01
N LEU A 183 10.78 -12.57 2.08
CA LEU A 183 9.97 -12.93 0.92
C LEU A 183 8.53 -12.46 1.12
N GLU A 184 8.15 -11.41 0.40
CA GLU A 184 6.77 -10.92 0.35
C GLU A 184 6.02 -11.58 -0.82
N LEU A 185 4.95 -12.27 -0.47
CA LEU A 185 4.07 -12.96 -1.39
C LEU A 185 2.83 -12.10 -1.63
N GLY A 186 2.80 -11.34 -2.73
CA GLY A 186 1.64 -10.57 -3.15
C GLY A 186 0.84 -11.27 -4.25
N SER A 187 -0.44 -10.89 -4.39
CA SER A 187 -1.27 -11.41 -5.49
C SER A 187 -0.76 -10.99 -6.87
N CYS A 188 -0.29 -9.74 -7.02
CA CYS A 188 0.25 -9.24 -8.30
C CYS A 188 1.75 -9.44 -8.46
N SER A 189 2.52 -9.46 -7.37
CA SER A 189 3.97 -9.35 -7.41
C SER A 189 4.66 -10.09 -6.27
N ILE A 190 5.87 -10.55 -6.52
CA ILE A 190 6.78 -11.09 -5.51
C ILE A 190 7.88 -10.08 -5.25
N ARG A 191 8.16 -9.78 -3.98
CA ARG A 191 9.31 -8.97 -3.56
C ARG A 191 10.19 -9.81 -2.65
N ALA A 192 11.50 -9.76 -2.86
CA ALA A 192 12.43 -10.47 -2.00
C ALA A 192 13.76 -9.75 -1.85
N GLY A 193 14.47 -10.07 -0.78
CA GLY A 193 15.83 -9.64 -0.56
C GLY A 193 16.41 -10.21 0.72
N VAL A 194 17.73 -10.17 0.83
CA VAL A 194 18.43 -10.51 2.06
C VAL A 194 18.39 -9.31 2.99
N LEU A 195 18.19 -9.56 4.29
CA LEU A 195 18.23 -8.54 5.33
C LEU A 195 19.54 -7.74 5.25
N THR A 196 19.40 -6.43 5.33
CA THR A 196 20.48 -5.46 5.28
C THR A 196 20.69 -4.80 6.64
N THR A 197 21.86 -4.16 6.84
CA THR A 197 22.18 -3.45 8.10
C THR A 197 21.24 -2.28 8.38
N GLU A 198 20.77 -1.64 7.32
CA GLU A 198 19.77 -0.58 7.36
C GLU A 198 18.68 -0.90 6.34
N PRO A 199 17.44 -0.42 6.55
CA PRO A 199 16.35 -0.72 5.63
C PRO A 199 16.65 -0.31 4.18
N SER A 200 16.32 -1.19 3.25
CA SER A 200 16.55 -1.06 1.80
C SER A 200 15.32 -1.54 1.03
N LEU A 201 15.19 -1.16 -0.24
CA LEU A 201 14.15 -1.71 -1.12
C LEU A 201 14.44 -3.17 -1.49
N PRO A 202 13.47 -3.91 -2.05
CA PRO A 202 13.67 -5.28 -2.51
C PRO A 202 14.87 -5.40 -3.46
N GLN A 203 15.55 -6.53 -3.42
CA GLN A 203 16.65 -6.87 -4.33
C GLN A 203 16.16 -7.68 -5.53
N SER A 204 15.00 -8.33 -5.40
CA SER A 204 14.27 -8.99 -6.47
C SER A 204 12.81 -8.54 -6.41
N PHE A 205 12.26 -8.16 -7.57
CA PHE A 205 10.89 -7.69 -7.71
C PHE A 205 10.35 -8.07 -9.09
N PHE A 206 9.32 -8.92 -9.12
CA PHE A 206 8.81 -9.49 -10.38
C PHE A 206 7.32 -9.88 -10.27
N PRO A 207 6.61 -10.09 -11.40
CA PRO A 207 5.19 -10.47 -11.36
C PRO A 207 4.98 -11.82 -10.65
N ALA A 208 3.93 -11.91 -9.81
CA ALA A 208 3.52 -13.15 -9.17
C ALA A 208 2.76 -14.04 -10.15
N ILE A 209 3.46 -14.51 -11.16
CA ILE A 209 2.94 -15.31 -12.25
C ILE A 209 3.99 -16.32 -12.71
N ALA A 210 3.53 -17.45 -13.21
CA ALA A 210 4.33 -18.45 -13.89
C ALA A 210 3.58 -18.98 -15.12
N VAL A 211 4.31 -19.64 -16.02
CA VAL A 211 3.73 -20.54 -17.01
C VAL A 211 4.16 -21.96 -16.67
N ARG A 212 3.19 -22.87 -16.55
CA ARG A 212 3.41 -24.31 -16.55
C ARG A 212 3.27 -24.80 -17.99
N THR A 213 4.36 -25.21 -18.59
CA THR A 213 4.36 -25.72 -19.97
C THR A 213 3.77 -27.12 -20.06
N ASP A 214 3.37 -27.52 -21.26
CA ASP A 214 2.77 -28.84 -21.52
C ASP A 214 3.68 -30.01 -21.12
N ASP A 215 5.01 -29.80 -21.14
CA ASP A 215 6.02 -30.76 -20.67
C ASP A 215 6.28 -30.71 -19.15
N GLY A 216 5.49 -29.93 -18.40
CA GLY A 216 5.53 -29.83 -16.95
C GLY A 216 6.59 -28.88 -16.37
N LYS A 217 7.35 -28.17 -17.21
CA LYS A 217 8.31 -27.17 -16.71
C LYS A 217 7.58 -25.91 -16.22
N ILE A 218 8.18 -25.21 -15.26
CA ILE A 218 7.63 -24.00 -14.66
C ILE A 218 8.59 -22.84 -14.91
N PHE A 219 8.09 -21.78 -15.53
CA PHE A 219 8.84 -20.54 -15.79
C PHE A 219 8.17 -19.40 -15.04
N VAL A 220 8.93 -18.67 -14.21
CA VAL A 220 8.39 -17.72 -13.23
C VAL A 220 8.75 -16.28 -13.58
N GLY A 221 7.83 -15.37 -13.30
CA GLY A 221 8.03 -13.93 -13.40
C GLY A 221 8.10 -13.49 -14.86
N GLU A 222 9.13 -12.71 -15.21
CA GLU A 222 9.32 -12.24 -16.59
C GLU A 222 9.46 -13.38 -17.62
N ASP A 223 10.03 -14.52 -17.20
CA ASP A 223 10.24 -15.66 -18.10
C ASP A 223 8.92 -16.29 -18.56
N ALA A 224 7.85 -16.15 -17.75
CA ALA A 224 6.51 -16.60 -18.10
C ALA A 224 5.92 -15.86 -19.31
N TYR A 225 6.45 -14.66 -19.64
CA TYR A 225 5.95 -13.81 -20.73
C TYR A 225 6.78 -13.90 -22.01
N ARG A 226 7.79 -14.77 -22.08
CA ARG A 226 8.53 -14.95 -23.33
C ARG A 226 7.64 -15.64 -24.37
N PRO A 227 7.62 -15.19 -25.63
CA PRO A 227 6.80 -15.77 -26.70
C PRO A 227 6.94 -17.30 -26.81
N GLU A 228 8.16 -17.82 -26.77
CA GLU A 228 8.45 -19.25 -26.90
C GLU A 228 7.99 -20.10 -25.70
N ILE A 229 7.69 -19.46 -24.57
CA ILE A 229 7.20 -20.13 -23.34
C ILE A 229 5.69 -20.00 -23.23
N ARG A 230 5.16 -18.78 -23.32
CA ARG A 230 3.76 -18.45 -22.99
C ARG A 230 2.71 -19.07 -23.91
N HIS A 231 3.11 -19.46 -25.12
CA HIS A 231 2.23 -20.13 -26.08
C HIS A 231 2.18 -21.65 -25.90
N ASN A 232 3.08 -22.22 -25.09
CA ASN A 232 3.26 -23.67 -24.90
C ASN A 232 2.89 -24.13 -23.47
N GLY A 233 1.97 -23.41 -22.81
CA GLY A 233 1.58 -23.68 -21.44
C GLY A 233 0.46 -22.80 -20.91
N ASP A 234 0.15 -23.01 -19.65
CA ASP A 234 -0.90 -22.29 -18.93
C ASP A 234 -0.29 -21.31 -17.91
N PHE A 235 -0.83 -20.09 -17.88
CA PHE A 235 -0.49 -19.12 -16.85
C PHE A 235 -1.07 -19.53 -15.51
N VAL A 236 -0.23 -19.56 -14.47
CA VAL A 236 -0.58 -19.97 -13.11
C VAL A 236 0.03 -18.99 -12.11
N ARG A 237 -0.73 -18.55 -11.11
CA ARG A 237 -0.21 -17.74 -10.01
C ARG A 237 0.18 -18.62 -8.83
N PRO A 238 1.25 -18.28 -8.07
CA PRO A 238 1.64 -19.05 -6.87
C PRO A 238 0.57 -19.01 -5.79
N ILE A 239 -0.11 -17.86 -5.63
CA ILE A 239 -1.22 -17.67 -4.71
C ILE A 239 -2.37 -17.04 -5.52
N SER A 240 -3.53 -17.68 -5.49
CA SER A 240 -4.73 -17.21 -6.20
C SER A 240 -5.91 -17.12 -5.22
N ALA A 241 -6.77 -16.12 -5.40
CA ALA A 241 -8.10 -16.15 -4.80
C ALA A 241 -9.03 -16.89 -5.78
N THR A 242 -9.45 -18.10 -5.46
CA THR A 242 -10.24 -18.99 -6.33
C THR A 242 -11.66 -18.50 -6.54
N ASP A 243 -12.21 -17.75 -5.58
CA ASP A 243 -13.56 -17.20 -5.66
C ASP A 243 -13.55 -15.75 -5.15
N PRO A 244 -13.83 -14.76 -6.02
CA PRO A 244 -13.93 -13.37 -5.61
C PRO A 244 -15.00 -13.13 -4.55
N SER A 245 -16.05 -13.96 -4.49
CA SER A 245 -17.15 -13.81 -3.55
C SER A 245 -16.93 -14.49 -2.20
N VAL A 246 -16.04 -15.50 -2.13
CA VAL A 246 -15.83 -16.33 -0.92
C VAL A 246 -14.41 -16.16 -0.34
N GLU A 247 -13.57 -15.30 -0.91
CA GLU A 247 -12.18 -15.05 -0.47
C GLU A 247 -11.36 -16.33 -0.22
N ARG A 248 -11.63 -17.38 -0.99
CA ARG A 248 -10.89 -18.63 -0.86
C ARG A 248 -9.54 -18.48 -1.53
N TYR A 249 -8.47 -18.64 -0.77
CA TYR A 249 -7.12 -18.69 -1.33
C TYR A 249 -6.74 -20.13 -1.68
N SER A 250 -5.93 -20.28 -2.72
CA SER A 250 -5.22 -21.50 -3.05
C SER A 250 -3.74 -21.21 -3.29
N ILE A 251 -2.89 -22.20 -2.98
CA ILE A 251 -1.46 -22.17 -3.24
C ILE A 251 -1.13 -23.27 -4.24
N ASP A 252 -0.46 -22.90 -5.32
CA ASP A 252 0.19 -23.87 -6.20
C ASP A 252 1.60 -24.15 -5.66
N LYS A 253 1.77 -25.32 -5.05
CA LYS A 253 3.00 -25.67 -4.30
C LYS A 253 4.21 -25.72 -5.22
N ASP A 254 4.07 -26.26 -6.42
CA ASP A 254 5.19 -26.40 -7.36
C ASP A 254 5.59 -25.04 -7.94
N VAL A 255 4.60 -24.21 -8.28
CA VAL A 255 4.87 -22.83 -8.71
C VAL A 255 5.51 -22.02 -7.59
N LEU A 256 5.05 -22.17 -6.34
CA LEU A 256 5.65 -21.46 -5.21
C LEU A 256 7.10 -21.95 -4.94
N LYS A 257 7.37 -23.25 -5.04
CA LYS A 257 8.76 -23.77 -4.97
C LYS A 257 9.63 -23.17 -6.08
N ALA A 258 9.11 -23.06 -7.30
CA ALA A 258 9.83 -22.42 -8.41
C ALA A 258 10.06 -20.92 -8.17
N VAL A 259 9.10 -20.21 -7.57
CA VAL A 259 9.25 -18.79 -7.15
C VAL A 259 10.38 -18.64 -6.13
N ILE A 260 10.38 -19.46 -5.08
CA ILE A 260 11.44 -19.44 -4.05
C ILE A 260 12.80 -19.83 -4.67
N GLY A 261 12.81 -20.82 -5.58
CA GLY A 261 14.00 -21.21 -6.33
C GLY A 261 14.57 -20.07 -7.19
N LYS A 262 13.72 -19.30 -7.87
CA LYS A 262 14.13 -18.10 -8.61
C LYS A 262 14.76 -17.06 -7.67
N VAL A 263 14.08 -16.73 -6.57
CA VAL A 263 14.56 -15.76 -5.57
C VAL A 263 15.92 -16.16 -5.00
N THR A 264 16.06 -17.41 -4.56
CA THR A 264 17.31 -17.90 -3.94
C THR A 264 18.47 -17.92 -4.95
N LYS A 265 18.20 -18.27 -6.21
CA LYS A 265 19.18 -18.19 -7.29
C LYS A 265 19.63 -16.75 -7.59
N GLU A 266 18.69 -15.82 -7.73
CA GLU A 266 18.99 -14.41 -8.02
C GLU A 266 19.80 -13.75 -6.90
N LEU A 267 19.42 -14.04 -5.65
CA LEU A 267 20.06 -13.49 -4.46
C LEU A 267 21.29 -14.29 -4.01
N LYS A 268 21.64 -15.37 -4.73
CA LYS A 268 22.77 -16.27 -4.40
C LYS A 268 22.70 -16.81 -2.96
N VAL A 269 21.50 -17.15 -2.53
CA VAL A 269 21.19 -17.68 -1.20
C VAL A 269 21.17 -19.20 -1.24
N GLU A 270 21.87 -19.82 -0.29
CA GLU A 270 21.78 -21.24 0.02
C GLU A 270 20.79 -21.41 1.20
N PRO A 271 19.56 -21.90 0.98
CA PRO A 271 18.48 -21.84 1.98
C PRO A 271 18.84 -22.37 3.37
N TRP A 272 19.58 -23.50 3.46
CA TRP A 272 19.97 -24.10 4.74
C TRP A 272 20.95 -23.26 5.56
N LYS A 273 21.46 -22.15 5.02
CA LYS A 273 22.27 -21.15 5.72
C LYS A 273 21.48 -19.92 6.18
N TYR A 274 20.18 -19.86 5.87
CA TYR A 274 19.33 -18.69 6.08
C TYR A 274 18.05 -19.06 6.84
N LYS A 275 17.57 -18.12 7.65
CA LYS A 275 16.18 -18.07 8.12
C LYS A 275 15.34 -17.39 7.02
N VAL A 276 14.03 -17.61 6.97
CA VAL A 276 13.14 -16.92 6.04
C VAL A 276 12.00 -16.21 6.78
N LEU A 277 11.71 -14.96 6.44
CA LEU A 277 10.50 -14.24 6.85
C LEU A 277 9.54 -14.14 5.67
N LEU A 278 8.37 -14.77 5.78
CA LEU A 278 7.30 -14.63 4.80
C LEU A 278 6.38 -13.47 5.19
N SER A 279 6.20 -12.52 4.28
CA SER A 279 5.18 -11.48 4.35
C SER A 279 3.98 -11.90 3.49
N ILE A 280 2.85 -12.19 4.14
CA ILE A 280 1.67 -12.79 3.48
C ILE A 280 0.44 -11.85 3.51
N PRO A 281 -0.50 -11.97 2.55
CA PRO A 281 -1.75 -11.22 2.57
C PRO A 281 -2.58 -11.49 3.83
N GLN A 282 -3.44 -10.53 4.21
CA GLN A 282 -4.21 -10.59 5.45
C GLN A 282 -5.05 -11.87 5.59
N ASN A 283 -5.76 -12.23 4.52
CA ASN A 283 -6.81 -13.26 4.56
C ASN A 283 -6.33 -14.66 4.19
N ILE A 284 -5.00 -14.90 4.19
CA ILE A 284 -4.48 -16.27 4.01
C ILE A 284 -4.96 -17.15 5.17
N PRO A 285 -5.73 -18.23 4.91
CA PRO A 285 -6.21 -19.11 5.96
C PRO A 285 -5.09 -19.85 6.67
N THR A 286 -5.31 -20.18 7.94
CA THR A 286 -4.37 -20.90 8.81
C THR A 286 -3.84 -22.21 8.19
N VAL A 287 -4.69 -22.93 7.45
CA VAL A 287 -4.28 -24.17 6.75
C VAL A 287 -3.17 -23.89 5.74
N LEU A 288 -3.29 -22.82 4.96
CA LEU A 288 -2.29 -22.44 3.95
C LEU A 288 -1.00 -21.92 4.59
N ILE A 289 -1.07 -21.31 5.78
CA ILE A 289 0.12 -20.95 6.57
C ILE A 289 0.94 -22.22 6.89
N GLY A 290 0.27 -23.32 7.26
CA GLY A 290 0.93 -24.61 7.48
C GLY A 290 1.65 -25.12 6.22
N GLU A 291 0.99 -25.02 5.06
CA GLU A 291 1.61 -25.43 3.78
C GLU A 291 2.82 -24.58 3.40
N LEU A 292 2.75 -23.25 3.63
CA LEU A 292 3.88 -22.35 3.40
C LEU A 292 5.10 -22.73 4.25
N LEU A 293 4.87 -23.07 5.52
CA LEU A 293 5.94 -23.51 6.43
C LEU A 293 6.54 -24.85 5.99
N GLN A 294 5.71 -25.80 5.58
CA GLN A 294 6.18 -27.08 5.03
C GLN A 294 7.05 -26.86 3.79
N ILE A 295 6.61 -26.03 2.84
CA ILE A 295 7.41 -25.72 1.65
C ILE A 295 8.76 -25.11 2.06
N CYS A 296 8.77 -24.14 2.98
CA CYS A 296 10.01 -23.48 3.37
C CYS A 296 10.98 -24.40 4.12
N LEU A 297 10.48 -25.24 5.03
CA LEU A 297 11.30 -26.03 5.95
C LEU A 297 11.56 -27.46 5.46
N GLU A 298 10.56 -28.12 4.88
CA GLU A 298 10.65 -29.51 4.42
C GLU A 298 11.14 -29.59 2.98
N ASP A 299 10.67 -28.73 2.07
CA ASP A 299 11.06 -28.81 0.65
C ASP A 299 12.32 -27.98 0.37
N ILE A 300 12.30 -26.70 0.71
CA ILE A 300 13.39 -25.76 0.40
C ILE A 300 14.53 -25.81 1.42
N LYS A 301 14.25 -26.29 2.64
CA LYS A 301 15.23 -26.49 3.73
C LYS A 301 15.85 -25.20 4.28
N PHE A 302 15.06 -24.14 4.47
CA PHE A 302 15.50 -23.01 5.31
C PHE A 302 15.76 -23.47 6.75
N GLN A 303 16.64 -22.77 7.48
CA GLN A 303 16.96 -23.10 8.89
C GLN A 303 15.73 -23.00 9.79
N SER A 304 14.99 -21.90 9.63
CA SER A 304 13.73 -21.63 10.30
C SER A 304 12.92 -20.64 9.48
N ALA A 305 11.61 -20.57 9.74
CA ALA A 305 10.67 -19.73 9.02
C ALA A 305 9.82 -18.92 9.98
N GLY A 306 9.77 -17.61 9.80
CA GLY A 306 8.82 -16.69 10.42
C GLY A 306 7.76 -16.28 9.40
N ILE A 307 6.56 -15.97 9.89
CA ILE A 307 5.44 -15.50 9.06
C ILE A 307 4.84 -14.25 9.70
N THR A 308 4.56 -13.22 8.89
CA THR A 308 3.86 -12.02 9.35
C THR A 308 2.90 -11.53 8.27
N ARG A 309 1.75 -11.01 8.68
CA ARG A 309 0.75 -10.45 7.75
C ARG A 309 1.16 -9.04 7.31
N GLN A 310 0.92 -8.74 6.04
CA GLN A 310 1.29 -7.48 5.39
C GLN A 310 0.80 -6.22 6.13
N PRO A 311 -0.43 -6.14 6.68
CA PRO A 311 -0.88 -4.94 7.37
C PRO A 311 -0.03 -4.53 8.58
N SER A 312 0.36 -5.48 9.42
CA SER A 312 1.25 -5.19 10.56
C SER A 312 2.61 -4.66 10.08
N LEU A 313 3.15 -5.26 9.02
CA LEU A 313 4.40 -4.81 8.41
C LEU A 313 4.29 -3.40 7.84
N ILE A 314 3.17 -3.07 7.20
CA ILE A 314 2.92 -1.72 6.68
C ILE A 314 3.00 -0.68 7.80
N LEU A 315 2.42 -0.93 8.98
CA LEU A 315 2.50 0.01 10.09
C LEU A 315 3.93 0.18 10.63
N TYR A 316 4.72 -0.89 10.71
CA TYR A 316 6.15 -0.78 11.03
C TYR A 316 6.91 0.06 9.99
N ALA A 317 6.55 -0.01 8.71
CA ALA A 317 7.14 0.85 7.69
C ALA A 317 6.72 2.33 7.82
N TYR A 318 5.61 2.62 8.48
CA TYR A 318 5.16 3.96 8.87
C TYR A 318 5.57 4.35 10.30
N ASP A 319 6.44 3.56 10.94
CA ASP A 319 6.93 3.79 12.30
C ASP A 319 5.78 4.10 13.28
N VAL A 320 4.73 3.26 13.24
CA VAL A 320 3.58 3.33 14.13
C VAL A 320 3.08 1.94 14.51
N THR A 321 2.37 1.88 15.64
CA THR A 321 1.70 0.66 16.12
C THR A 321 0.17 0.75 16.09
N THR A 322 -0.38 1.95 15.95
CA THR A 322 -1.83 2.22 15.97
C THR A 322 -2.27 3.01 14.74
N GLY A 323 -3.20 2.44 13.99
CA GLY A 323 -3.77 3.06 12.79
C GLY A 323 -4.64 2.11 11.98
N VAL A 324 -5.23 2.64 10.91
CA VAL A 324 -5.98 1.87 9.92
C VAL A 324 -5.13 1.72 8.68
N VAL A 325 -4.72 0.48 8.38
CA VAL A 325 -4.05 0.18 7.11
C VAL A 325 -5.12 0.08 6.02
N VAL A 326 -4.93 0.84 4.94
CA VAL A 326 -5.75 0.76 3.73
C VAL A 326 -4.82 0.35 2.59
N ASP A 327 -4.74 -0.96 2.38
CA ASP A 327 -3.92 -1.56 1.33
C ASP A 327 -4.75 -1.71 0.05
N ILE A 328 -4.40 -0.93 -0.98
CA ILE A 328 -5.10 -0.86 -2.26
C ILE A 328 -4.24 -1.55 -3.32
N GLY A 329 -4.35 -2.87 -3.39
CA GLY A 329 -3.72 -3.72 -4.41
C GLY A 329 -4.72 -4.13 -5.50
N GLU A 330 -4.60 -5.38 -5.96
CA GLU A 330 -5.61 -6.02 -6.82
C GLU A 330 -7.01 -5.97 -6.18
N ARG A 331 -7.00 -6.13 -4.85
CA ARG A 331 -8.11 -6.06 -3.90
C ARG A 331 -7.79 -5.02 -2.85
N VAL A 332 -8.81 -4.54 -2.14
CA VAL A 332 -8.63 -3.59 -1.04
C VAL A 332 -8.77 -4.30 0.30
N ASN A 333 -7.82 -4.06 1.21
CA ASN A 333 -7.90 -4.48 2.61
C ASN A 333 -7.87 -3.26 3.52
N ILE A 334 -8.82 -3.20 4.45
CA ILE A 334 -8.92 -2.18 5.50
C ILE A 334 -8.74 -2.90 6.83
N VAL A 335 -7.65 -2.62 7.52
CA VAL A 335 -7.24 -3.36 8.71
C VAL A 335 -6.90 -2.38 9.83
N PRO A 336 -7.82 -2.17 10.78
CA PRO A 336 -7.54 -1.41 11.99
C PRO A 336 -6.61 -2.18 12.92
N VAL A 337 -5.59 -1.49 13.43
CA VAL A 337 -4.60 -2.01 14.38
C VAL A 337 -4.48 -1.04 15.54
N ILE A 338 -4.48 -1.55 16.76
CA ILE A 338 -4.34 -0.79 17.99
C ILE A 338 -3.21 -1.42 18.80
N ASP A 339 -2.17 -0.64 19.07
CA ASP A 339 -0.98 -1.02 19.85
C ASP A 339 -0.33 -2.32 19.34
N GLY A 340 -0.31 -2.50 18.01
CA GLY A 340 0.23 -3.68 17.33
C GLY A 340 -0.77 -4.84 17.16
N TYR A 341 -1.94 -4.77 17.79
CA TYR A 341 -2.97 -5.81 17.71
C TYR A 341 -4.02 -5.47 16.65
N VAL A 342 -4.25 -6.39 15.72
CA VAL A 342 -5.29 -6.25 14.70
C VAL A 342 -6.67 -6.39 15.36
N VAL A 343 -7.59 -5.49 15.02
CA VAL A 343 -8.99 -5.59 15.44
C VAL A 343 -9.73 -6.49 14.47
N GLU A 344 -9.68 -7.81 14.72
CA GLU A 344 -10.21 -8.84 13.81
C GLU A 344 -11.67 -8.60 13.37
N SER A 345 -12.54 -8.21 14.32
CA SER A 345 -13.96 -7.92 14.04
C SER A 345 -14.19 -6.69 13.15
N ALA A 346 -13.15 -5.89 12.91
CA ALA A 346 -13.20 -4.66 12.13
C ALA A 346 -12.43 -4.76 10.79
N ILE A 347 -11.87 -5.93 10.46
CA ILE A 347 -11.24 -6.15 9.16
C ILE A 347 -12.32 -6.06 8.08
N CYS A 348 -12.08 -5.24 7.06
CA CYS A 348 -12.91 -5.20 5.88
C CYS A 348 -12.04 -5.49 4.66
N SER A 349 -12.33 -6.61 4.01
CA SER A 349 -11.69 -7.02 2.77
C SER A 349 -12.68 -7.00 1.64
N ILE A 350 -12.23 -6.46 0.52
CA ILE A 350 -13.08 -6.07 -0.58
C ILE A 350 -12.52 -6.73 -1.84
N PRO A 351 -13.30 -7.54 -2.56
CA PRO A 351 -12.80 -8.31 -3.69
C PRO A 351 -12.62 -7.51 -4.98
N TYR A 352 -12.57 -6.17 -4.88
CA TYR A 352 -12.29 -5.24 -5.95
C TYR A 352 -11.23 -4.23 -5.51
N GLY A 353 -10.53 -3.66 -6.48
CA GLY A 353 -9.38 -2.78 -6.29
C GLY A 353 -8.82 -2.39 -7.65
N SER A 354 -7.51 -2.51 -7.85
CA SER A 354 -6.89 -2.22 -9.15
C SER A 354 -7.40 -3.13 -10.28
N GLN A 355 -7.87 -4.34 -9.96
CA GLN A 355 -8.50 -5.22 -10.95
C GLN A 355 -9.74 -4.55 -11.57
N GLN A 356 -10.63 -4.02 -10.74
CA GLN A 356 -11.86 -3.38 -11.20
C GLN A 356 -11.59 -2.05 -11.93
N MET A 357 -10.55 -1.31 -11.53
CA MET A 357 -10.07 -0.14 -12.28
C MET A 357 -9.59 -0.55 -13.67
N GLY A 358 -8.80 -1.62 -13.75
CA GLY A 358 -8.32 -2.19 -15.01
C GLY A 358 -9.48 -2.62 -15.90
N ASP A 359 -10.46 -3.34 -15.37
CA ASP A 359 -11.63 -3.76 -16.13
C ASP A 359 -12.49 -2.59 -16.62
N SER A 360 -12.65 -1.56 -15.78
CA SER A 360 -13.34 -0.32 -16.18
C SER A 360 -12.59 0.41 -17.29
N LEU A 361 -11.26 0.55 -17.18
CA LEU A 361 -10.43 1.18 -18.20
C LEU A 361 -10.46 0.38 -19.51
N ARG A 362 -10.35 -0.96 -19.42
CA ARG A 362 -10.46 -1.87 -20.55
C ARG A 362 -11.78 -1.67 -21.29
N ALA A 363 -12.91 -1.67 -20.58
CA ALA A 363 -14.22 -1.50 -21.20
C ALA A 363 -14.31 -0.19 -22.00
N SER A 364 -13.79 0.91 -21.44
CA SER A 364 -13.69 2.20 -22.14
C SER A 364 -12.76 2.16 -23.34
N LEU A 365 -11.56 1.60 -23.21
CA LEU A 365 -10.58 1.53 -24.29
C LEU A 365 -11.07 0.63 -25.43
N SER A 366 -11.68 -0.52 -25.14
CA SER A 366 -12.23 -1.40 -26.16
C SER A 366 -13.36 -0.74 -26.97
N ALA A 367 -14.16 0.13 -26.34
CA ALA A 367 -15.21 0.88 -27.02
C ALA A 367 -14.65 1.99 -27.94
N HIS A 368 -13.64 2.74 -27.49
CA HIS A 368 -13.14 3.92 -28.21
C HIS A 368 -12.01 3.61 -29.19
N ASN A 369 -11.13 2.65 -28.88
CA ASN A 369 -9.95 2.34 -29.68
C ASN A 369 -10.23 1.31 -30.78
N LYS A 370 -11.47 1.20 -31.28
CA LYS A 370 -11.81 0.44 -32.52
C LYS A 370 -11.19 -0.96 -32.62
N GLY A 371 -11.03 -1.67 -31.50
CA GLY A 371 -10.47 -3.02 -31.47
C GLY A 371 -8.94 -3.13 -31.61
N LEU A 372 -8.16 -2.11 -31.23
CA LEU A 372 -6.69 -2.21 -31.21
C LEU A 372 -6.19 -3.42 -30.41
N TYR A 373 -6.68 -3.55 -29.18
CA TYR A 373 -6.42 -4.67 -28.28
C TYR A 373 -7.69 -5.00 -27.51
N ALA A 374 -7.93 -6.28 -27.23
CA ALA A 374 -9.02 -6.68 -26.35
C ALA A 374 -8.69 -6.39 -24.87
N PHE A 375 -7.39 -6.26 -24.56
CA PHE A 375 -6.83 -6.15 -23.21
C PHE A 375 -7.22 -7.32 -22.30
N GLN A 376 -7.32 -8.51 -22.88
CA GLN A 376 -7.73 -9.74 -22.19
C GLN A 376 -6.57 -10.71 -22.00
N SER A 377 -5.65 -10.81 -22.98
CA SER A 377 -4.51 -11.72 -22.86
C SER A 377 -3.59 -11.30 -21.71
N PRO A 378 -2.84 -12.25 -21.10
CA PRO A 378 -1.86 -11.91 -20.07
C PRO A 378 -0.86 -10.82 -20.49
N VAL A 379 -0.47 -10.76 -21.76
CA VAL A 379 0.42 -9.71 -22.30
C VAL A 379 -0.32 -8.39 -22.49
N GLU A 380 -1.54 -8.42 -23.03
CA GLU A 380 -2.31 -7.19 -23.18
C GLU A 380 -2.69 -6.58 -21.82
N LYS A 381 -2.84 -7.40 -20.77
CA LYS A 381 -3.01 -6.92 -19.38
C LYS A 381 -1.79 -6.16 -18.86
N LEU A 382 -0.57 -6.44 -19.36
CA LEU A 382 0.61 -5.62 -19.06
C LEU A 382 0.49 -4.22 -19.70
N ILE A 383 0.01 -4.17 -20.95
CA ILE A 383 -0.25 -2.90 -21.64
C ILE A 383 -1.32 -2.10 -20.90
N LEU A 384 -2.41 -2.76 -20.48
CA LEU A 384 -3.48 -2.14 -19.70
C LEU A 384 -2.96 -1.60 -18.36
N ARG A 385 -2.14 -2.36 -17.65
CA ARG A 385 -1.50 -1.91 -16.41
C ARG A 385 -0.61 -0.69 -16.65
N PHE A 386 0.17 -0.69 -17.72
CA PHE A 386 1.01 0.44 -18.09
C PHE A 386 0.17 1.69 -18.39
N ALA A 387 -0.88 1.54 -19.19
CA ALA A 387 -1.83 2.60 -19.48
C ALA A 387 -2.45 3.17 -18.19
N LEU A 388 -2.84 2.29 -17.27
CA LEU A 388 -3.38 2.65 -15.96
C LEU A 388 -2.36 3.49 -15.17
N GLU A 389 -1.18 2.96 -14.89
CA GLU A 389 -0.16 3.61 -14.06
C GLU A 389 0.36 4.94 -14.63
N GLN A 390 0.34 5.11 -15.96
CA GLN A 390 0.83 6.33 -16.62
C GLN A 390 -0.22 7.45 -16.73
N THR A 391 -1.52 7.13 -16.73
CA THR A 391 -2.53 8.11 -17.13
C THR A 391 -3.66 8.32 -16.14
N THR A 392 -3.90 7.37 -15.22
CA THR A 392 -5.03 7.45 -14.31
C THR A 392 -4.73 8.30 -13.09
N TYR A 393 -5.78 8.96 -12.59
CA TYR A 393 -5.72 9.84 -11.43
C TYR A 393 -7.12 9.97 -10.82
N VAL A 394 -7.17 10.42 -9.58
CA VAL A 394 -8.39 10.67 -8.84
C VAL A 394 -8.58 12.19 -8.72
N PRO A 395 -9.62 12.77 -9.35
CA PRO A 395 -9.89 14.21 -9.24
C PRO A 395 -10.49 14.55 -7.87
N GLU A 396 -10.20 15.76 -7.39
CA GLU A 396 -10.80 16.32 -6.17
C GLU A 396 -12.32 16.47 -6.32
N ASP A 397 -12.75 17.11 -7.42
CA ASP A 397 -14.16 17.26 -7.80
C ASP A 397 -14.43 16.53 -9.12
N TYR A 398 -15.04 15.35 -9.01
CA TYR A 398 -15.45 14.52 -10.15
C TYR A 398 -16.38 15.27 -11.12
N GLN A 399 -17.34 16.06 -10.62
CA GLN A 399 -18.34 16.71 -11.49
C GLN A 399 -17.70 17.86 -12.27
N LYS A 400 -16.79 18.59 -11.64
CA LYS A 400 -15.99 19.63 -12.30
C LYS A 400 -15.06 19.00 -13.35
N GLU A 401 -14.39 17.90 -13.00
CA GLU A 401 -13.53 17.16 -13.92
C GLU A 401 -14.33 16.58 -15.10
N GLU A 402 -15.57 16.14 -14.89
CA GLU A 402 -16.45 15.64 -15.96
C GLU A 402 -16.84 16.74 -16.96
N LYS A 403 -16.76 18.02 -16.57
CA LYS A 403 -17.08 19.17 -17.43
C LYS A 403 -15.86 19.86 -18.07
N SER A 404 -14.63 19.50 -17.69
CA SER A 404 -13.41 20.13 -18.24
C SER A 404 -13.21 19.79 -19.73
N GLU A 405 -12.48 20.64 -20.45
CA GLU A 405 -12.04 20.38 -21.83
C GLU A 405 -10.67 19.69 -21.86
N ASN A 406 -10.33 19.00 -22.98
CA ASN A 406 -9.03 18.34 -23.25
C ASN A 406 -8.59 17.28 -22.23
N LYS A 407 -9.32 16.16 -22.15
CA LYS A 407 -9.02 15.05 -21.22
C LYS A 407 -8.16 13.95 -21.83
N GLU A 408 -8.03 13.95 -23.15
CA GLU A 408 -7.31 12.92 -23.88
C GLU A 408 -5.81 13.01 -23.61
N THR A 409 -5.19 11.85 -23.40
CA THR A 409 -3.74 11.72 -23.27
C THR A 409 -3.28 10.55 -24.11
N ARG A 410 -2.25 10.79 -24.92
CA ARG A 410 -1.63 9.76 -25.74
C ARG A 410 -0.59 9.00 -24.93
N ILE A 411 -0.62 7.68 -24.99
CA ILE A 411 0.49 6.84 -24.51
C ILE A 411 1.27 6.23 -25.68
N SER A 412 2.52 5.85 -25.42
CA SER A 412 3.38 5.18 -26.38
C SER A 412 4.12 4.00 -25.76
N LEU A 413 4.13 2.89 -26.48
CA LEU A 413 4.91 1.67 -26.19
C LEU A 413 6.20 1.60 -27.02
N ASP A 414 6.55 2.64 -27.77
CA ASP A 414 7.71 2.65 -28.69
C ASP A 414 9.03 2.29 -27.98
N ALA A 415 9.14 2.61 -26.68
CA ALA A 415 10.31 2.33 -25.87
C ALA A 415 10.49 0.84 -25.50
N PHE A 416 9.52 -0.02 -25.79
CA PHE A 416 9.49 -1.40 -25.32
C PHE A 416 9.68 -2.44 -26.44
N THR A 417 10.48 -2.09 -27.45
CA THR A 417 10.89 -3.00 -28.55
C THR A 417 9.70 -3.66 -29.25
N PRO A 418 8.80 -2.86 -29.87
CA PRO A 418 7.59 -3.38 -30.49
C PRO A 418 7.88 -4.31 -31.67
N SER A 419 7.04 -5.34 -31.85
CA SER A 419 7.06 -6.19 -33.03
C SER A 419 6.49 -5.48 -34.27
N PRO A 420 6.83 -5.93 -35.49
CA PRO A 420 6.24 -5.39 -36.72
C PRO A 420 4.71 -5.50 -36.71
N GLY A 421 4.03 -4.39 -37.00
CA GLY A 421 2.57 -4.32 -37.01
C GLY A 421 1.91 -4.11 -35.63
N MET A 422 2.70 -4.11 -34.55
CA MET A 422 2.20 -3.73 -33.23
C MET A 422 1.87 -2.24 -33.18
N GLN A 423 0.63 -1.92 -32.82
CA GLN A 423 0.23 -0.55 -32.60
C GLN A 423 0.70 -0.05 -31.23
N THR A 424 1.74 0.77 -31.24
CA THR A 424 2.38 1.25 -30.01
C THR A 424 1.73 2.48 -29.40
N ARG A 425 0.96 3.24 -30.19
CA ARG A 425 0.39 4.52 -29.77
C ARG A 425 -1.12 4.49 -29.80
N PHE A 426 -1.72 4.93 -28.71
CA PHE A 426 -3.17 5.07 -28.59
C PHE A 426 -3.53 6.14 -27.56
N ASP A 427 -4.72 6.68 -27.72
CA ASP A 427 -5.25 7.76 -26.89
C ASP A 427 -6.13 7.17 -25.78
N ILE A 428 -6.06 7.81 -24.62
CA ILE A 428 -6.88 7.49 -23.44
C ILE A 428 -7.67 8.75 -23.11
N ASP A 429 -8.99 8.62 -23.13
CA ASP A 429 -9.96 9.69 -22.95
C ASP A 429 -10.22 10.02 -21.46
N ASN A 430 -11.46 10.41 -21.14
CA ASN A 430 -11.89 10.65 -19.77
C ASN A 430 -11.87 9.38 -18.87
N SER A 431 -11.72 8.17 -19.45
CA SER A 431 -11.58 6.92 -18.70
C SER A 431 -10.44 6.96 -17.67
N ARG A 432 -9.43 7.83 -17.88
CA ARG A 432 -8.32 8.12 -16.95
C ARG A 432 -8.78 8.34 -15.51
N PHE A 433 -9.83 9.11 -15.28
CA PHE A 433 -10.38 9.29 -13.93
C PHE A 433 -11.66 8.51 -13.69
N LEU A 434 -12.49 8.27 -14.73
CA LEU A 434 -13.74 7.52 -14.57
C LEU A 434 -13.50 6.10 -14.03
N CYS A 435 -12.41 5.45 -14.45
CA CYS A 435 -12.09 4.10 -13.99
C CYS A 435 -11.77 4.02 -12.49
N THR A 436 -11.45 5.15 -11.85
CA THR A 436 -11.07 5.20 -10.42
C THR A 436 -12.25 5.57 -9.50
N GLU A 437 -13.27 6.24 -10.03
CA GLU A 437 -14.38 6.80 -9.25
C GLU A 437 -15.16 5.70 -8.48
N GLY A 438 -15.17 4.48 -9.00
CA GLY A 438 -15.82 3.35 -8.34
C GLY A 438 -15.23 2.98 -6.97
N LEU A 439 -14.00 3.42 -6.63
CA LEU A 439 -13.52 3.33 -5.25
C LEU A 439 -14.39 4.11 -4.27
N PHE A 440 -14.91 5.28 -4.68
CA PHE A 440 -15.70 6.16 -3.83
C PHE A 440 -17.19 5.99 -4.06
N LYS A 441 -17.60 5.70 -5.31
CA LYS A 441 -18.98 5.48 -5.72
C LYS A 441 -19.09 4.15 -6.49
N PRO A 442 -19.12 2.98 -5.81
CA PRO A 442 -19.02 1.66 -6.44
C PRO A 442 -20.09 1.35 -7.50
N LYS A 443 -21.23 2.03 -7.46
CA LYS A 443 -22.25 1.99 -8.52
C LYS A 443 -21.70 2.35 -9.90
N LYS A 444 -20.62 3.15 -9.99
CA LYS A 444 -19.91 3.45 -11.25
C LYS A 444 -19.20 2.23 -11.86
N TRP A 445 -18.88 1.23 -11.04
CA TRP A 445 -18.42 -0.09 -11.47
C TRP A 445 -19.54 -1.12 -11.56
N GLY A 446 -20.81 -0.71 -11.41
CA GLY A 446 -21.95 -1.63 -11.37
C GLY A 446 -22.01 -2.49 -10.09
N LEU A 447 -21.31 -2.08 -9.03
CA LEU A 447 -21.27 -2.81 -7.75
C LEU A 447 -22.26 -2.20 -6.75
N ASP A 448 -23.01 -3.05 -6.06
CA ASP A 448 -23.92 -2.65 -4.97
C ASP A 448 -23.22 -2.80 -3.60
N THR A 449 -22.37 -1.83 -3.30
CA THR A 449 -21.53 -1.81 -2.10
C THR A 449 -21.17 -0.37 -1.74
N LYS A 450 -20.60 -0.18 -0.56
CA LYS A 450 -20.22 1.12 -0.01
C LYS A 450 -18.86 1.56 -0.55
N GLY A 451 -18.66 2.87 -0.63
CA GLY A 451 -17.39 3.45 -1.03
C GLY A 451 -16.28 3.21 0.00
N LEU A 452 -15.03 3.33 -0.42
CA LEU A 452 -13.84 3.11 0.41
C LEU A 452 -13.88 3.92 1.73
N HIS A 453 -14.23 5.20 1.66
CA HIS A 453 -14.38 6.09 2.82
C HIS A 453 -15.46 5.61 3.80
N GLN A 454 -16.58 5.08 3.30
CA GLN A 454 -17.66 4.54 4.13
C GLN A 454 -17.24 3.24 4.81
N LEU A 455 -16.53 2.36 4.09
CA LEU A 455 -16.02 1.11 4.64
C LEU A 455 -14.93 1.34 5.69
N ILE A 456 -14.06 2.33 5.50
CA ILE A 456 -13.10 2.76 6.53
C ILE A 456 -13.83 3.29 7.76
N HIS A 457 -14.83 4.15 7.57
CA HIS A 457 -15.65 4.67 8.67
C HIS A 457 -16.33 3.53 9.45
N GLU A 458 -16.88 2.53 8.76
CA GLU A 458 -17.51 1.36 9.39
C GLU A 458 -16.51 0.49 10.15
N ALA A 459 -15.34 0.21 9.58
CA ALA A 459 -14.27 -0.49 10.26
C ALA A 459 -13.88 0.22 11.57
N ILE A 460 -13.73 1.55 11.53
CA ILE A 460 -13.41 2.34 12.73
C ILE A 460 -14.58 2.32 13.74
N LEU A 461 -15.84 2.31 13.30
CA LEU A 461 -16.99 2.18 14.19
C LEU A 461 -17.07 0.80 14.88
N GLN A 462 -16.50 -0.25 14.29
CA GLN A 462 -16.38 -1.57 14.95
C GLN A 462 -15.24 -1.63 15.97
N CYS A 463 -14.35 -0.63 16.00
CA CYS A 463 -13.27 -0.54 16.98
C CYS A 463 -13.77 0.04 18.32
N PRO A 464 -13.04 -0.20 19.43
CA PRO A 464 -13.32 0.40 20.74
C PRO A 464 -13.45 1.92 20.68
N ILE A 465 -14.40 2.48 21.43
CA ILE A 465 -14.77 3.90 21.33
C ILE A 465 -13.61 4.86 21.59
N ASP A 466 -12.74 4.51 22.55
CA ASP A 466 -11.60 5.34 22.97
C ASP A 466 -10.50 5.45 21.90
N SER A 467 -10.41 4.45 21.01
CA SER A 467 -9.38 4.39 19.96
C SER A 467 -9.82 5.10 18.67
N ARG A 468 -11.12 5.32 18.45
CA ARG A 468 -11.66 5.79 17.16
C ARG A 468 -11.09 7.14 16.72
N ARG A 469 -10.96 8.10 17.65
CA ARG A 469 -10.38 9.43 17.34
C ARG A 469 -8.95 9.30 16.83
N THR A 470 -8.16 8.41 17.43
CA THR A 470 -6.79 8.12 16.99
C THR A 470 -6.78 7.44 15.62
N LEU A 471 -7.66 6.45 15.41
CA LEU A 471 -7.76 5.73 14.12
C LEU A 471 -8.14 6.65 12.95
N TYR A 472 -9.06 7.60 13.14
CA TYR A 472 -9.40 8.58 12.10
C TYR A 472 -8.22 9.48 11.68
N ARG A 473 -7.28 9.74 12.60
CA ARG A 473 -6.06 10.53 12.33
C ARG A 473 -4.93 9.69 11.72
N ASN A 474 -5.00 8.38 11.89
CA ASN A 474 -3.94 7.45 11.57
C ASN A 474 -4.37 6.46 10.50
N ILE A 475 -4.85 6.96 9.36
CA ILE A 475 -5.15 6.11 8.19
C ILE A 475 -3.89 6.05 7.34
N TYR A 476 -3.39 4.86 7.00
CA TYR A 476 -2.14 4.66 6.26
C TYR A 476 -2.39 3.93 4.96
N LEU A 477 -2.04 4.56 3.82
CA LEU A 477 -2.21 3.92 2.52
C LEU A 477 -1.02 3.03 2.16
N ALA A 478 -1.31 1.87 1.56
CA ALA A 478 -0.32 0.99 0.96
C ALA A 478 -0.87 0.37 -0.34
N GLY A 479 -0.02 -0.35 -1.06
CA GLY A 479 -0.40 -1.06 -2.28
C GLY A 479 -0.26 -0.22 -3.55
N GLY A 480 -0.24 -0.89 -4.71
CA GLY A 480 0.06 -0.27 -6.01
C GLY A 480 -0.95 0.80 -6.45
N ALA A 481 -2.25 0.56 -6.25
CA ALA A 481 -3.28 1.53 -6.64
C ALA A 481 -3.36 2.73 -5.68
N SER A 482 -2.75 2.65 -4.49
CA SER A 482 -2.58 3.84 -3.63
C SER A 482 -1.60 4.88 -4.20
N LEU A 483 -0.88 4.54 -5.28
CA LEU A 483 0.01 5.45 -5.98
C LEU A 483 -0.72 6.42 -6.92
N MET A 484 -2.00 6.20 -7.21
CA MET A 484 -2.74 7.08 -8.12
C MET A 484 -2.78 8.53 -7.58
N PRO A 485 -2.40 9.53 -8.40
CA PRO A 485 -2.45 10.94 -7.97
C PRO A 485 -3.85 11.33 -7.48
N GLY A 486 -3.93 12.09 -6.38
CA GLY A 486 -5.18 12.61 -5.83
C GLY A 486 -5.97 11.65 -4.95
N ILE A 487 -5.60 10.36 -4.87
CA ILE A 487 -6.37 9.36 -4.11
C ILE A 487 -6.44 9.68 -2.61
N ALA A 488 -5.34 10.19 -2.03
CA ALA A 488 -5.26 10.48 -0.61
C ALA A 488 -6.11 11.71 -0.24
N GLU A 489 -6.05 12.75 -1.07
CA GLU A 489 -6.81 13.99 -0.91
C GLU A 489 -8.31 13.72 -1.08
N LYS A 490 -8.68 12.95 -2.11
CA LYS A 490 -10.07 12.55 -2.33
C LYS A 490 -10.58 11.70 -1.17
N LEU A 491 -9.76 10.78 -0.66
CA LEU A 491 -10.15 9.95 0.48
C LEU A 491 -10.39 10.78 1.75
N GLU A 492 -9.53 11.75 2.06
CA GLU A 492 -9.76 12.66 3.20
C GLU A 492 -11.03 13.50 3.02
N GLN A 493 -11.24 14.03 1.83
CA GLN A 493 -12.43 14.80 1.52
C GLN A 493 -13.70 13.95 1.71
N GLU A 494 -13.74 12.73 1.15
CA GLU A 494 -14.90 11.85 1.30
C GLU A 494 -15.09 11.38 2.75
N LEU A 495 -14.00 11.13 3.51
CA LEU A 495 -14.08 10.82 4.94
C LEU A 495 -14.69 11.98 5.74
N SER A 496 -14.35 13.23 5.42
CA SER A 496 -14.95 14.40 6.09
C SER A 496 -16.46 14.52 5.88
N THR A 497 -17.03 13.85 4.88
CA THR A 497 -18.49 13.83 4.65
C THR A 497 -19.24 12.84 5.54
N VAL A 498 -18.55 11.82 6.06
CA VAL A 498 -19.15 10.76 6.90
C VAL A 498 -18.72 10.86 8.36
N VAL A 499 -17.58 11.49 8.64
CA VAL A 499 -17.04 11.71 9.99
C VAL A 499 -17.53 13.05 10.54
N PRO A 500 -17.93 13.13 11.83
CA PRO A 500 -18.27 14.42 12.46
C PRO A 500 -17.14 15.45 12.33
N ASN A 501 -17.48 16.70 12.02
CA ASN A 501 -16.52 17.81 11.84
C ASN A 501 -15.63 18.10 13.07
N THR A 502 -15.98 17.58 14.25
CA THR A 502 -15.18 17.68 15.48
C THR A 502 -13.98 16.72 15.48
N ILE A 503 -13.95 15.73 14.60
CA ILE A 503 -12.88 14.74 14.51
C ILE A 503 -12.03 15.07 13.28
N HIS A 504 -10.75 15.35 13.52
CA HIS A 504 -9.79 15.50 12.44
C HIS A 504 -9.49 14.14 11.80
N THR A 505 -9.69 14.04 10.49
CA THR A 505 -9.34 12.86 9.68
C THR A 505 -8.04 13.10 8.92
N GLN A 506 -7.11 12.14 8.97
CA GLN A 506 -5.82 12.26 8.28
C GLN A 506 -5.42 10.94 7.61
N VAL A 507 -5.06 11.04 6.32
CA VAL A 507 -4.60 9.95 5.47
C VAL A 507 -3.11 10.11 5.16
N ASN A 508 -2.29 9.24 5.71
CA ASN A 508 -0.85 9.30 5.62
C ASN A 508 -0.33 8.49 4.42
N ILE A 509 0.56 9.11 3.64
CA ILE A 509 1.17 8.48 2.46
C ILE A 509 2.69 8.57 2.48
N SER A 510 3.34 7.42 2.52
CA SER A 510 4.79 7.30 2.37
C SER A 510 5.17 7.34 0.89
N PRO A 511 6.29 8.00 0.50
CA PRO A 511 6.89 7.83 -0.84
C PRO A 511 7.13 6.37 -1.20
N TRP A 512 7.38 5.54 -0.21
CA TRP A 512 7.79 4.15 -0.35
C TRP A 512 6.63 3.17 -0.14
N ARG A 513 5.37 3.67 -0.09
CA ARG A 513 4.19 2.87 0.24
C ARG A 513 3.92 1.70 -0.69
N TYR A 514 4.51 1.71 -1.88
CA TYR A 514 4.48 0.56 -2.80
C TYR A 514 5.22 -0.67 -2.26
N ASN A 515 6.25 -0.44 -1.44
CA ASN A 515 7.09 -1.46 -0.83
C ASN A 515 6.97 -1.43 0.71
N ALA A 516 5.87 -0.89 1.26
CA ALA A 516 5.71 -0.72 2.71
C ALA A 516 5.79 -2.05 3.46
N ALA A 517 5.08 -3.09 3.00
CA ALA A 517 5.12 -4.39 3.67
C ALA A 517 6.54 -4.98 3.69
N TYR A 518 7.28 -4.91 2.58
CA TYR A 518 8.68 -5.33 2.51
C TYR A 518 9.58 -4.52 3.47
N LEU A 519 9.43 -3.19 3.51
CA LEU A 519 10.23 -2.34 4.41
C LEU A 519 9.94 -2.66 5.88
N GLY A 520 8.67 -2.87 6.23
CA GLY A 520 8.28 -3.34 7.56
C GLY A 520 8.85 -4.71 7.89
N ALA A 521 8.92 -5.61 6.90
CA ALA A 521 9.54 -6.92 7.09
C ALA A 521 11.04 -6.79 7.39
N GLN A 522 11.73 -5.78 6.85
CA GLN A 522 13.13 -5.52 7.23
C GLN A 522 13.27 -5.11 8.70
N ILE A 523 12.35 -4.28 9.20
CA ILE A 523 12.31 -3.86 10.61
C ILE A 523 12.02 -5.06 11.53
N VAL A 524 11.04 -5.89 11.18
CA VAL A 524 10.72 -7.08 11.97
C VAL A 524 11.86 -8.09 11.95
N ALA A 525 12.48 -8.31 10.78
CA ALA A 525 13.60 -9.25 10.66
C ALA A 525 14.88 -8.77 11.37
N SER A 526 15.10 -7.46 11.51
CA SER A 526 16.24 -6.92 12.27
C SER A 526 16.02 -6.88 13.77
N ALA A 527 14.79 -7.09 14.25
CA ALA A 527 14.49 -7.13 15.67
C ALA A 527 15.13 -8.34 16.36
N SER A 528 15.68 -8.15 17.56
CA SER A 528 16.31 -9.23 18.33
C SER A 528 15.35 -10.37 18.70
N THR A 529 14.04 -10.08 18.75
CA THR A 529 12.98 -11.05 19.03
C THR A 529 12.55 -11.86 17.80
N PHE A 530 13.10 -11.58 16.60
CA PHE A 530 12.71 -12.30 15.38
C PHE A 530 12.99 -13.80 15.48
N GLU A 531 14.10 -14.20 16.10
CA GLU A 531 14.45 -15.60 16.31
C GLU A 531 13.39 -16.36 17.11
N ASP A 532 12.81 -15.72 18.13
CA ASP A 532 11.76 -16.31 18.96
C ASP A 532 10.43 -16.50 18.20
N SER A 533 10.22 -15.72 17.14
CA SER A 533 9.05 -15.84 16.26
C SER A 533 9.20 -16.90 15.15
N CYS A 534 10.41 -17.44 14.97
CA CYS A 534 10.70 -18.40 13.93
C CYS A 534 10.38 -19.84 14.35
N ILE A 535 9.89 -20.63 13.40
CA ILE A 535 9.65 -22.07 13.57
C ILE A 535 10.74 -22.85 12.82
N SER A 536 11.43 -23.75 13.51
CA SER A 536 12.38 -24.69 12.90
C SER A 536 11.67 -25.95 12.39
N LEU A 537 12.35 -26.72 11.53
CA LEU A 537 11.84 -28.01 11.04
C LEU A 537 11.50 -28.99 12.18
N GLN A 538 12.23 -28.94 13.30
CA GLN A 538 11.96 -29.81 14.46
C GLN A 538 10.68 -29.41 15.21
N GLN A 539 10.35 -28.12 15.25
CA GLN A 539 9.16 -27.58 15.91
C GLN A 539 7.90 -27.69 15.03
N LEU A 540 8.08 -27.83 13.70
CA LEU A 540 7.01 -27.78 12.72
C LEU A 540 5.84 -28.75 13.00
N PRO A 541 6.05 -30.05 13.30
CA PRO A 541 4.91 -30.96 13.55
C PRO A 541 4.03 -30.52 14.72
N LYS A 542 4.63 -30.02 15.80
CA LYS A 542 3.92 -29.51 16.97
C LYS A 542 3.15 -28.23 16.62
N PHE A 543 3.76 -27.33 15.85
CA PHE A 543 3.13 -26.09 15.40
C PHE A 543 1.92 -26.37 14.49
N LEU A 544 2.05 -27.28 13.52
CA LEU A 544 0.95 -27.68 12.64
C LEU A 544 -0.24 -28.27 13.43
N ALA A 545 0.03 -29.09 14.45
CA ALA A 545 -1.01 -29.61 15.33
C ALA A 545 -1.72 -28.50 16.11
N GLN A 546 -0.97 -27.49 16.59
CA GLN A 546 -1.54 -26.33 17.27
C GLN A 546 -2.44 -25.51 16.34
N LEU A 547 -2.01 -25.26 15.09
CA LEU A 547 -2.80 -24.56 14.07
C LEU A 547 -4.13 -25.26 13.74
N GLN A 548 -4.17 -26.59 13.80
CA GLN A 548 -5.41 -27.37 13.58
C GLN A 548 -6.33 -27.34 14.79
N SER A 549 -5.76 -27.33 16.00
CA SER A 549 -6.53 -27.28 17.26
C SER A 549 -7.07 -25.89 17.58
N SER A 550 -6.41 -24.86 17.06
CA SER A 550 -6.85 -23.50 17.23
C SER A 550 -8.09 -23.26 16.36
N SER A 551 -9.25 -23.23 17.02
CA SER A 551 -10.44 -22.58 16.48
C SER A 551 -10.17 -21.08 16.39
N PHE A 552 -9.45 -20.67 15.35
CA PHE A 552 -9.34 -19.26 14.95
C PHE A 552 -10.34 -18.98 13.83
#